data_AF-A0A737HJV3-F1
#
_entry.id   AF-A0A737HJV3-F1
#
_cell.length_a   1.000
_cell.length_b   1.000
_cell.length_c   1.000
_cell.angle_alpha   90.00
_cell.angle_beta   90.00
_cell.angle_gamma   90.00
#
_symmetry.space_group_name_H-M   'P 1'
#
loop_
_entity.id
_entity.type
_entity.pdbx_description
1 polymer ?
#
loop_
_entity_poly.entity_id
_entity_poly.type
_entity_poly.pdbx_seq_one_letter_code
_entity_poly.pdbx_strand_id
1 'polypeptide(L)'
;MSRKSYPNVNAANQYARDVVRGKIVACQFVIQACQRHLDDLMAEKSKSFRYRFDKDLAERAAKFIQLLPHTKGEWAFKRMPITLEPWQLFVICCA
;
A
#
# COMPACT_ATOMS: atom_id res chain seq x y z
N MET A 1 15.14 -18.91 -10.78
CA MET A 1 13.87 -18.17 -10.59
C MET A 1 14.20 -16.77 -10.11
N SER A 2 13.74 -15.70 -10.79
CA SER A 2 13.97 -14.31 -10.37
C SER A 2 13.26 -14.03 -9.04
N ARG A 3 13.92 -13.34 -8.10
CA ARG A 3 13.33 -12.95 -6.81
C ARG A 3 12.23 -11.91 -7.07
N LYS A 4 10.98 -12.24 -6.77
CA LYS A 4 9.86 -11.29 -6.90
C LYS A 4 10.13 -10.06 -6.03
N SER A 5 9.98 -8.88 -6.64
CA SER A 5 10.12 -7.58 -5.96
C SER A 5 8.75 -6.90 -5.87
N TYR A 6 8.45 -6.33 -4.72
CA TYR A 6 7.16 -5.71 -4.38
C TYR A 6 7.34 -4.24 -3.96
N PRO A 7 7.79 -3.35 -4.88
CA PRO A 7 8.11 -1.98 -4.53
C PRO A 7 6.91 -1.21 -3.94
N ASN A 8 5.70 -1.40 -4.49
CA ASN A 8 4.51 -0.69 -4.04
C ASN A 8 4.06 -1.16 -2.65
N VAL A 9 4.01 -2.47 -2.44
CA VAL A 9 3.69 -3.07 -1.14
C VAL A 9 4.74 -2.70 -0.09
N ASN A 10 6.02 -2.64 -0.46
CA ASN A 10 7.09 -2.22 0.46
C ASN A 10 6.93 -0.76 0.88
N ALA A 11 6.57 0.13 -0.04
CA ALA A 11 6.29 1.53 0.26
C ALA A 11 5.05 1.70 1.17
N ALA A 12 3.97 0.96 0.90
CA ALA A 12 2.79 0.92 1.76
C ALA A 12 3.12 0.46 3.20
N ASN A 13 3.91 -0.62 3.32
CA ASN A 13 4.39 -1.12 4.62
C ASN A 13 5.31 -0.12 5.34
N GLN A 14 6.13 0.63 4.60
CA GLN A 14 6.97 1.66 5.17
C GLN A 14 6.12 2.84 5.68
N TYR A 15 5.12 3.27 4.91
CA TYR A 15 4.16 4.28 5.34
C TYR A 15 3.45 3.87 6.64
N ALA A 16 2.91 2.64 6.70
CA ALA A 16 2.24 2.13 7.90
C ALA A 16 3.15 2.16 9.14
N ARG A 17 4.42 1.75 8.99
CA ARG A 17 5.42 1.80 10.06
C ARG A 17 5.75 3.23 10.49
N ASP A 18 5.87 4.16 9.53
CA ASP A 18 6.19 5.56 9.81
C ASP A 18 5.03 6.28 10.52
N VAL A 19 3.78 5.96 10.18
CA VAL A 19 2.58 6.46 10.88
C VAL A 19 2.52 5.94 12.31
N VAL A 20 2.63 4.62 12.51
CA VAL A 20 2.56 4.00 13.85
C VAL A 20 3.68 4.50 14.78
N ARG A 21 4.87 4.76 14.22
CA ARG A 21 6.01 5.33 14.97
C ARG A 21 5.88 6.83 15.26
N GLY A 22 4.85 7.49 14.74
CA GLY A 22 4.64 8.93 14.90
C GLY A 22 5.57 9.81 14.05
N LYS A 23 6.28 9.25 13.07
CA LYS A 23 7.11 10.02 12.12
C LYS A 23 6.24 10.80 11.14
N ILE A 24 5.12 10.21 10.74
CA ILE A 24 4.08 10.86 9.94
C ILE A 24 2.91 11.14 10.87
N VAL A 25 2.54 12.41 11.02
CA VAL A 25 1.37 12.82 11.80
C VAL A 25 0.12 12.43 11.01
N ALA A 26 -0.74 11.62 11.62
CA ALA A 26 -2.01 11.21 11.04
C ALA A 26 -3.11 11.20 12.11
N CYS A 27 -4.38 11.21 11.70
CA CYS A 27 -5.48 11.11 12.64
C CYS A 27 -5.56 9.71 13.27
N GLN A 28 -6.27 9.61 14.39
CA GLN A 28 -6.40 8.38 15.16
C GLN A 28 -6.82 7.16 14.31
N PHE A 29 -7.78 7.34 13.40
CA PHE A 29 -8.26 6.23 12.57
C PHE A 29 -7.23 5.74 11.55
N VAL A 30 -6.40 6.64 11.01
CA VAL A 30 -5.31 6.24 10.10
C VAL A 30 -4.24 5.48 10.89
N ILE A 31 -3.89 5.93 12.09
CA ILE A 31 -2.94 5.22 12.97
C ILE A 31 -3.46 3.81 13.28
N GLN A 32 -4.74 3.69 13.67
CA GLN A 32 -5.36 2.40 13.97
C GLN A 32 -5.42 1.47 12.74
N ALA A 33 -5.68 2.00 11.55
CA ALA A 33 -5.67 1.22 10.32
C ALA A 33 -4.26 0.70 9.99
N CYS A 34 -3.24 1.56 10.12
CA CYS A 34 -1.84 1.16 9.91
C CYS A 34 -1.40 0.11 10.94
N GLN A 35 -1.79 0.27 12.21
CA GLN A 35 -1.49 -0.70 13.26
C GLN A 35 -2.13 -2.06 12.96
N ARG A 36 -3.44 -2.09 12.67
CA ARG A 36 -4.15 -3.33 12.32
C ARG A 36 -3.49 -4.05 11.15
N HIS A 37 -3.12 -3.33 10.10
CA HIS A 37 -2.43 -3.92 8.95
C HIS A 37 -1.12 -4.61 9.35
N LEU A 38 -0.30 -3.98 10.20
CA LEU A 38 0.95 -4.57 10.68
C LEU A 38 0.70 -5.76 11.60
N ASP A 39 -0.34 -5.71 12.43
CA ASP A 39 -0.74 -6.80 13.32
C ASP A 39 -1.20 -8.03 12.53
N ASP A 40 -2.02 -7.83 11.49
CA ASP A 40 -2.49 -8.89 10.60
C ASP A 40 -1.33 -9.57 9.86
N LEU A 41 -0.34 -8.79 9.39
CA LEU A 41 0.89 -9.32 8.76
C LEU A 41 1.77 -10.11 9.75
N MET A 42 1.68 -9.85 11.04
CA MET A 42 2.34 -10.67 12.06
C MET A 42 1.51 -11.92 12.36
N ALA A 43 0.19 -11.77 12.49
CA ALA A 43 -0.74 -12.83 12.83
C ALA A 43 -0.83 -13.91 11.74
N GLU A 44 -0.71 -13.55 10.46
CA GLU A 44 -0.75 -14.49 9.34
C GLU A 44 0.34 -15.57 9.36
N LYS A 45 1.41 -15.35 10.13
CA LYS A 45 2.45 -16.37 10.35
C LYS A 45 1.95 -17.53 11.19
N SER A 46 0.88 -17.33 11.98
CA SER A 46 0.24 -18.38 12.76
C SER A 46 -0.67 -19.24 11.90
N LYS A 47 -0.70 -20.54 12.19
CA LYS A 47 -1.66 -21.49 11.59
C LYS A 47 -3.11 -21.21 12.02
N SER A 48 -3.32 -20.57 13.17
CA SER A 48 -4.66 -20.25 13.69
C SER A 48 -5.30 -19.04 13.01
N PHE A 49 -4.50 -18.16 12.39
CA PHE A 49 -5.03 -16.99 11.70
C PHE A 49 -5.57 -17.41 10.33
N ARG A 50 -6.82 -17.02 10.04
CA ARG A 50 -7.55 -17.51 8.85
C ARG A 50 -7.15 -16.81 7.55
N TYR A 51 -6.65 -15.58 7.63
CA TYR A 51 -6.40 -14.74 6.46
C TYR A 51 -4.93 -14.74 6.07
N ARG A 52 -4.64 -14.50 4.79
CA ARG A 52 -3.28 -14.43 4.25
C ARG A 52 -3.19 -13.24 3.31
N PHE A 53 -2.18 -12.41 3.50
CA PHE A 53 -1.93 -11.26 2.67
C PHE A 53 -1.22 -11.68 1.38
N ASP A 54 -1.91 -11.51 0.26
CA ASP A 54 -1.36 -11.80 -1.05
C ASP A 54 -0.68 -10.56 -1.65
N LYS A 55 0.66 -10.56 -1.56
CA LYS A 55 1.51 -9.49 -2.10
C LYS A 55 1.41 -9.37 -3.61
N ASP A 56 1.18 -10.47 -4.33
CA ASP A 56 1.07 -10.45 -5.79
C ASP A 56 -0.22 -9.73 -6.21
N LEU A 57 -1.33 -9.97 -5.52
CA LEU A 57 -2.61 -9.28 -5.77
C LEU A 57 -2.53 -7.79 -5.44
N ALA A 58 -1.98 -7.43 -4.28
CA ALA A 58 -1.82 -6.03 -3.88
C ALA A 58 -0.93 -5.25 -4.84
N GLU A 59 0.21 -5.84 -5.25
CA GLU A 59 1.13 -5.24 -6.21
C GLU A 59 0.50 -5.09 -7.60
N ARG A 60 -0.32 -6.05 -8.03
CA ARG A 60 -1.04 -5.98 -9.30
C ARG A 60 -2.05 -4.82 -9.32
N ALA A 61 -2.79 -4.63 -8.22
CA ALA A 61 -3.75 -3.53 -8.11
C ALA A 61 -3.05 -2.16 -8.16
N ALA A 62 -1.98 -1.98 -7.38
CA ALA A 62 -1.21 -0.73 -7.36
C ALA A 62 -0.55 -0.43 -8.72
N LYS A 63 -0.03 -1.45 -9.41
CA LYS A 63 0.51 -1.28 -10.77
C LYS A 63 -0.57 -0.89 -11.77
N PHE A 64 -1.72 -1.56 -11.74
CA PHE A 64 -2.81 -1.28 -12.67
C PHE A 64 -3.26 0.17 -12.57
N ILE A 65 -3.45 0.70 -11.35
CA ILE A 65 -3.87 2.09 -11.15
C ILE A 65 -2.81 3.06 -11.71
N GLN A 66 -1.53 2.77 -11.51
CA GLN A 66 -0.44 3.62 -12.01
C GLN A 66 -0.23 3.54 -13.53
N LEU A 67 -0.89 2.63 -14.24
CA LEU A 67 -0.94 2.62 -15.69
C LEU A 67 -2.05 3.53 -16.25
N LEU A 68 -2.99 3.96 -15.40
CA LEU A 68 -4.10 4.81 -15.83
C LEU A 68 -3.61 6.26 -15.97
N PRO A 69 -4.02 6.98 -17.02
CA PRO A 69 -3.68 8.39 -17.17
C PRO A 69 -4.51 9.26 -16.22
N HIS A 70 -3.98 10.44 -15.89
CA HIS A 70 -4.78 11.48 -15.26
C HIS A 70 -5.96 11.89 -16.17
N THR A 71 -7.11 12.18 -15.57
CA THR A 71 -8.35 12.55 -16.29
C THR A 71 -8.58 14.05 -16.40
N LYS A 72 -7.85 14.88 -15.63
CA LYS A 72 -8.01 16.34 -15.59
C LYS A 72 -6.67 17.07 -15.47
N GLY A 73 -6.67 18.34 -15.89
CA GLY A 73 -5.55 19.27 -15.75
C GLY A 73 -4.41 19.06 -16.75
N GLU A 74 -3.29 19.73 -16.50
CA GLU A 74 -2.09 19.69 -17.33
C GLU A 74 -1.56 18.25 -17.52
N TRP A 75 -1.70 17.42 -16.49
CA TRP A 75 -1.19 16.05 -16.50
C TRP A 75 -2.00 15.13 -17.42
N ALA A 76 -3.31 15.35 -17.51
CA ALA A 76 -4.16 14.67 -18.49
C ALA A 76 -3.82 15.09 -19.91
N PHE A 77 -3.58 16.39 -20.14
CA PHE A 77 -3.15 16.91 -21.45
C PHE A 77 -1.82 16.27 -21.90
N LYS A 78 -0.88 16.11 -20.97
CA LYS A 78 0.41 15.43 -21.20
C LYS A 78 0.31 13.90 -21.22
N ARG A 79 -0.89 13.33 -21.05
CA ARG A 79 -1.13 11.87 -20.91
C ARG A 79 -0.21 11.19 -19.88
N MET A 80 0.10 11.90 -18.80
CA MET A 80 0.95 11.35 -17.75
C MET A 80 0.18 10.26 -16.97
N PRO A 81 0.81 9.10 -16.71
CA PRO A 81 0.25 8.09 -15.83
C PRO A 81 0.18 8.56 -14.37
N ILE A 82 -0.76 8.01 -13.61
CA ILE A 82 -0.89 8.25 -12.18
C ILE A 82 0.35 7.70 -11.46
N THR A 83 0.90 8.51 -10.55
CA THR A 83 1.89 8.05 -9.57
C THR A 83 1.23 8.05 -8.20
N LEU A 84 1.26 6.92 -7.49
CA LEU A 84 0.64 6.79 -6.17
C LEU A 84 1.61 7.20 -5.07
N GLU A 85 1.16 8.10 -4.19
CA GLU A 85 1.88 8.46 -2.97
C GLU A 85 1.85 7.34 -1.93
N PRO A 86 2.79 7.30 -0.96
CA PRO A 86 2.87 6.19 0.01
C PRO A 86 1.58 5.91 0.79
N TRP A 87 0.80 6.94 1.14
CA TRP A 87 -0.48 6.76 1.81
C TRP A 87 -1.57 6.20 0.87
N GLN A 88 -1.53 6.56 -0.41
CA GLN A 88 -2.44 6.01 -1.42
C GLN A 88 -2.09 4.54 -1.69
N LEU A 89 -0.79 4.22 -1.78
CA LEU A 89 -0.32 2.84 -1.85
C LEU A 89 -0.81 2.04 -0.64
N PHE A 90 -0.78 2.60 0.57
CA PHE A 90 -1.35 1.95 1.74
C PHE A 90 -2.86 1.68 1.60
N VAL A 91 -3.65 2.64 1.10
CA VAL A 91 -5.09 2.45 0.87
C VAL A 91 -5.36 1.32 -0.13
N ILE A 92 -4.52 1.16 -1.15
CA ILE A 92 -4.69 0.11 -2.17
C ILE A 92 -4.15 -1.25 -1.74
N CYS A 93 -3.08 -1.26 -0.93
CA CYS A 93 -2.34 -2.47 -0.60
C CYS A 93 -2.54 -2.95 0.85
N CYS A 94 -3.37 -2.31 1.67
CA CYS A 94 -3.61 -2.78 3.04
C CYS A 94 -4.31 -4.15 3.04
N ALA A 95 -4.08 -4.89 4.13
CA ALA A 95 -4.66 -6.21 4.40
C ALA A 95 -6.09 -6.09 4.93
#